data_AF-A0A0C2UPW9-F1
#
_entry.id   AF-A0A0C2UPW9-F1
#
_cell.length_a   1.000
_cell.length_b   1.000
_cell.length_c   1.000
_cell.angle_alpha   90.00
_cell.angle_beta   90.00
_cell.angle_gamma   90.00
#
_symmetry.space_group_name_H-M   'P 1'
#
loop_
_entity.id
_entity.type
_entity.pdbx_description
1 polymer ?
#
loop_
_entity_poly.entity_id
_entity_poly.type
_entity_poly.pdbx_seq_one_letter_code
_entity_poly.pdbx_strand_id
1 'polypeptide(L)'
;MSFFVGALYIQILDYIKDGDIVYLDISHAFRSLALMSFLMVQFGFGVKNKKFTIGGIYYGMLEVAGDNKGVTPIVDLKIFYDLMEWIKAIDAFKNYGHADLLVKLFEKEVDLQHQEKEIFNMFDLNLSLANMSALQKFIENAKRILPILKQHNNPIIKLVSPDIIAFVERMDVKQQSKFQFELASWFYENKNYALTYTVLVEAMVTKECEIKNLDSTNKEHREASKNDLWNNKIKPYKKIVGIRNDIAHQRKSDNINTKKNVSDLETYLLEAKKFINSN
;
A
#
# COMPACT_ATOMS: atom_id res chain seq x y z
N MET A 1 17.25 10.60 32.69
CA MET A 1 18.32 9.61 32.49
C MET A 1 18.08 8.72 31.27
N SER A 2 16.85 8.23 30.98
CA SER A 2 16.59 7.37 29.81
C SER A 2 16.81 8.04 28.44
N PHE A 3 16.51 9.33 28.30
CA PHE A 3 16.65 10.06 27.03
C PHE A 3 18.12 10.23 26.59
N PHE A 4 19.03 10.38 27.57
CA PHE A 4 20.47 10.57 27.31
C PHE A 4 21.16 9.29 26.81
N VAL A 5 20.73 8.12 27.31
CA VAL A 5 21.26 6.82 26.87
C VAL A 5 20.84 6.54 25.42
N GLY A 6 19.60 6.86 25.05
CA GLY A 6 19.13 6.70 23.67
C GLY A 6 19.89 7.58 22.67
N ALA A 7 20.19 8.83 23.03
CA ALA A 7 20.97 9.73 22.18
C ALA A 7 22.40 9.22 21.95
N LEU A 8 23.07 8.72 22.99
CA LEU A 8 24.41 8.13 22.88
C LEU A 8 24.38 6.85 22.01
N TYR A 9 23.35 6.03 22.17
CA TYR A 9 23.21 4.77 21.44
C TYR A 9 23.00 5.00 19.93
N ILE A 10 22.28 6.06 19.55
CA ILE A 10 22.10 6.45 18.14
C ILE A 10 23.41 6.90 17.48
N GLN A 11 24.38 7.43 18.24
CA GLN A 11 25.69 7.84 17.69
C GLN A 11 26.49 6.66 17.12
N ILE A 12 26.18 5.42 17.50
CA ILE A 12 26.78 4.22 16.90
C ILE A 12 26.57 4.20 15.38
N LEU A 13 25.44 4.73 14.89
CA LEU A 13 25.14 4.83 13.46
C LEU A 13 26.12 5.71 12.68
N ASP A 14 26.82 6.64 13.34
CA ASP A 14 27.80 7.50 12.68
C ASP A 14 29.03 6.69 12.21
N TYR A 15 29.27 5.54 12.85
CA TYR A 15 30.36 4.63 12.50
C TYR A 15 29.97 3.57 11.46
N ILE A 16 28.66 3.35 11.24
CA ILE A 16 28.15 2.41 10.23
C ILE A 16 28.09 3.11 8.87
N LYS A 17 28.72 2.52 7.86
CA LYS A 17 28.75 3.03 6.48
C LYS A 17 27.70 2.33 5.61
N ASP A 18 27.40 2.96 4.48
CA ASP A 18 26.54 2.35 3.47
C ASP A 18 27.24 1.11 2.87
N GLY A 19 26.48 0.03 2.69
CA GLY A 19 26.98 -1.27 2.25
C GLY A 19 27.45 -2.20 3.37
N ASP A 20 27.59 -1.72 4.61
CA ASP A 20 28.01 -2.56 5.73
C ASP A 20 26.98 -3.66 6.03
N ILE A 21 27.48 -4.80 6.52
CA ILE A 21 26.65 -5.87 7.10
C ILE A 21 26.82 -5.80 8.62
N VAL A 22 25.75 -5.43 9.31
CA VAL A 22 25.73 -5.24 10.76
C VAL A 22 25.15 -6.48 11.42
N TYR A 23 25.89 -7.02 12.39
CA TYR A 23 25.45 -8.09 13.28
C TYR A 23 25.25 -7.54 14.68
N LEU A 24 24.10 -7.79 15.28
CA LEU A 24 23.77 -7.31 16.61
C LEU A 24 23.85 -8.46 17.61
N ASP A 25 24.77 -8.37 18.57
CA ASP A 25 24.80 -9.27 19.73
C ASP A 25 24.04 -8.62 20.88
N ILE A 26 22.95 -9.26 21.29
CA ILE A 26 22.11 -8.83 22.41
C ILE A 26 22.13 -9.83 23.57
N SER A 27 23.15 -10.70 23.63
CA SER A 27 23.33 -11.71 24.68
C SER A 27 23.59 -11.10 26.05
N HIS A 28 24.25 -9.95 26.09
CA HIS A 28 24.66 -9.29 27.33
C HIS A 28 24.00 -7.91 27.48
N ALA A 29 24.08 -7.41 28.71
CA ALA A 29 23.53 -6.13 29.17
C ALA A 29 22.02 -6.13 29.45
N PHE A 30 21.49 -4.97 29.85
CA PHE A 30 20.09 -4.81 30.22
C PHE A 30 19.16 -5.08 29.03
N ARG A 31 18.02 -5.73 29.26
CA ARG A 31 16.98 -6.00 28.23
C ARG A 31 16.55 -4.74 27.47
N SER A 32 16.61 -3.57 28.12
CA SER A 32 16.32 -2.28 27.48
C SER A 32 17.29 -1.91 26.36
N LEU A 33 18.53 -2.41 26.38
CA LEU A 33 19.52 -2.15 25.34
C LEU A 33 19.23 -2.96 24.08
N ALA A 34 18.74 -4.19 24.20
CA ALA A 34 18.27 -4.95 23.04
C ALA A 34 17.15 -4.19 22.29
N LEU A 35 16.19 -3.62 23.04
CA LEU A 35 15.16 -2.75 22.46
C LEU A 35 15.77 -1.49 21.83
N MET A 36 16.80 -0.92 22.44
CA MET A 36 17.52 0.23 21.89
C MET A 36 18.24 -0.13 20.58
N SER A 37 18.80 -1.34 20.45
CA SER A 37 19.39 -1.84 19.19
C SER A 37 18.37 -1.86 18.07
N PHE A 38 17.16 -2.35 18.32
CA PHE A 38 16.07 -2.30 17.34
C PHE A 38 15.74 -0.86 16.94
N LEU A 39 15.57 0.05 17.92
CA LEU A 39 15.30 1.46 17.65
C LEU A 39 16.43 2.14 16.86
N MET A 40 17.69 1.83 17.17
CA MET A 40 18.85 2.32 16.44
C MET A 40 18.80 1.88 14.97
N VAL A 41 18.52 0.61 14.71
CA VAL A 41 18.35 0.11 13.34
C VAL A 41 17.23 0.85 12.62
N GLN A 42 16.08 1.05 13.28
CA GLN A 42 14.97 1.81 12.71
C GLN A 42 15.32 3.25 12.40
N PHE A 43 16.01 3.91 13.31
CA PHE A 43 16.45 5.29 13.15
C PHE A 43 17.49 5.42 12.02
N GLY A 44 18.40 4.45 11.92
CA GLY A 44 19.37 4.33 10.85
C GLY A 44 18.72 4.32 9.47
N PHE A 45 17.73 3.45 9.28
CA PHE A 45 17.01 3.33 8.01
C PHE A 45 16.05 4.48 7.76
N GLY A 46 15.14 4.75 8.70
CA GLY A 46 14.01 5.66 8.47
C GLY A 46 14.30 7.15 8.65
N VAL A 47 15.35 7.52 9.40
CA VAL A 47 15.66 8.93 9.69
C VAL A 47 17.00 9.34 9.09
N LYS A 48 18.03 8.50 9.27
CA LYS A 48 19.38 8.77 8.75
C LYS A 48 19.59 8.29 7.32
N ASN A 49 18.62 7.57 6.73
CA ASN A 49 18.67 7.02 5.38
C ASN A 49 19.95 6.20 5.08
N LYS A 50 20.51 5.55 6.10
CA LYS A 50 21.68 4.69 5.98
C LYS A 50 21.32 3.43 5.21
N LYS A 51 22.26 2.89 4.42
CA LYS A 51 22.03 1.72 3.55
C LYS A 51 22.90 0.54 3.97
N PHE A 52 22.76 0.07 5.21
CA PHE A 52 23.41 -1.15 5.70
C PHE A 52 22.44 -2.34 5.70
N THR A 53 22.97 -3.55 5.82
CA THR A 53 22.18 -4.79 5.90
C THR A 53 22.28 -5.36 7.31
N ILE A 54 21.18 -5.85 7.88
CA ILE A 54 21.23 -6.66 9.09
C ILE A 54 21.58 -8.09 8.71
N GLY A 55 22.78 -8.54 9.07
CA GLY A 55 23.25 -9.90 8.82
C GLY A 55 22.69 -10.91 9.82
N GLY A 56 22.42 -10.49 11.05
CA GLY A 56 21.90 -11.34 12.12
C GLY A 56 21.67 -10.56 13.41
N ILE A 57 20.78 -11.07 14.26
CA ILE A 57 20.55 -10.53 15.61
C ILE A 57 20.66 -11.69 16.58
N TYR A 58 21.78 -11.82 17.29
CA TYR A 58 22.09 -13.01 18.07
C TYR A 58 21.82 -12.82 19.57
N TYR A 59 21.24 -13.84 20.19
CA TYR A 59 21.01 -13.92 21.62
C TYR A 59 21.48 -15.27 22.17
N GLY A 60 22.42 -15.22 23.11
CA GLY A 60 22.85 -16.38 23.90
C GLY A 60 21.88 -16.65 25.04
N MET A 61 21.26 -17.83 25.04
CA MET A 61 20.30 -18.24 26.08
C MET A 61 21.02 -18.89 27.27
N LEU A 62 21.80 -18.12 28.03
CA LEU A 62 22.64 -18.64 29.12
C LEU A 62 21.83 -19.38 30.18
N GLU A 63 20.59 -18.96 30.42
CA GLU A 63 19.71 -19.54 31.43
C GLU A 63 19.40 -21.02 31.17
N VAL A 64 19.50 -21.47 29.92
CA VAL A 64 19.18 -22.85 29.49
C VAL A 64 20.41 -23.75 29.49
N ALA A 65 21.59 -23.21 29.76
CA ALA A 65 22.84 -23.97 29.69
C ALA A 65 22.86 -25.15 30.67
N GLY A 66 22.28 -24.99 31.86
CA GLY A 66 22.17 -26.06 32.87
C GLY A 66 21.39 -27.27 32.36
N ASP A 67 20.26 -27.03 31.70
CA ASP A 67 19.40 -28.08 31.13
C ASP A 67 19.95 -28.64 29.80
N ASN A 68 20.84 -27.90 29.15
CA ASN A 68 21.44 -28.27 27.87
C ASN A 68 22.90 -28.75 28.00
N LYS A 69 23.20 -29.59 29.01
CA LYS A 69 24.51 -30.22 29.22
C LYS A 69 25.68 -29.22 29.28
N GLY A 70 25.45 -28.03 29.81
CA GLY A 70 26.44 -26.95 29.89
C GLY A 70 26.64 -26.16 28.58
N VAL A 71 25.90 -26.45 27.51
CA VAL A 71 25.99 -25.74 26.23
C VAL A 71 24.96 -24.61 26.20
N THR A 72 25.42 -23.38 26.02
CA THR A 72 24.54 -22.22 25.83
C THR A 72 24.13 -22.11 24.36
N PRO A 73 22.84 -22.26 24.00
CA PRO A 73 22.38 -22.06 22.63
C PRO A 73 22.48 -20.59 22.22
N ILE A 74 22.85 -20.33 20.96
CA ILE A 74 22.76 -19.01 20.32
C ILE A 74 21.56 -19.05 19.36
N VAL A 75 20.65 -18.10 19.52
CA VAL A 75 19.46 -17.96 18.68
C VAL A 75 19.62 -16.74 17.78
N ASP A 76 19.31 -16.90 16.50
CA ASP A 76 19.16 -15.78 15.57
C ASP A 76 17.72 -15.25 15.61
N LEU A 77 17.60 -14.03 16.11
CA LEU A 77 16.38 -13.27 16.29
C LEU A 77 16.12 -12.30 15.12
N LYS A 78 16.91 -12.38 14.03
CA LYS A 78 16.69 -11.58 12.80
C LYS A 78 15.28 -11.75 12.23
N ILE A 79 14.63 -12.89 12.48
CA ILE A 79 13.24 -13.14 12.08
C ILE A 79 12.25 -12.05 12.55
N PHE A 80 12.48 -11.44 13.73
CA PHE A 80 11.62 -10.35 14.22
C PHE A 80 11.84 -9.05 13.45
N TYR A 81 13.08 -8.79 13.04
CA TYR A 81 13.38 -7.66 12.15
C TYR A 81 12.73 -7.88 10.78
N ASP A 82 12.85 -9.07 10.21
CA ASP A 82 12.23 -9.39 8.91
C ASP A 82 10.71 -9.25 8.98
N LEU A 83 10.06 -9.79 10.02
CA LEU A 83 8.62 -9.64 10.24
C LEU A 83 8.20 -8.16 10.32
N MET A 84 8.97 -7.33 11.02
CA MET A 84 8.71 -5.91 11.12
C MET A 84 8.81 -5.20 9.75
N GLU A 85 9.79 -5.55 8.91
CA GLU A 85 9.88 -5.02 7.54
C GLU A 85 8.67 -5.41 6.70
N TRP A 86 8.21 -6.65 6.80
CA TRP A 86 6.98 -7.12 6.16
C TRP A 86 5.72 -6.37 6.65
N ILE A 87 5.59 -6.13 7.95
CA ILE A 87 4.49 -5.34 8.51
C ILE A 87 4.45 -3.94 7.90
N LYS A 88 5.61 -3.25 7.81
CA LYS A 88 5.68 -1.94 7.16
C LYS A 88 5.30 -1.98 5.70
N ALA A 89 5.75 -3.00 4.96
CA ALA A 89 5.45 -3.14 3.54
C ALA A 89 3.95 -3.32 3.30
N ILE A 90 3.28 -4.15 4.11
CA ILE A 90 1.83 -4.32 4.02
C ILE A 90 1.09 -3.05 4.43
N ASP A 91 1.50 -2.38 5.50
CA ASP A 91 0.87 -1.14 5.94
C ASP A 91 0.96 -0.06 4.85
N ALA A 92 2.14 0.07 4.23
CA ALA A 92 2.39 0.96 3.10
C ALA A 92 1.47 0.63 1.90
N PHE A 93 1.36 -0.65 1.56
CA PHE A 93 0.53 -1.12 0.45
C PHE A 93 -0.96 -0.91 0.71
N LYS A 94 -1.45 -1.33 1.88
CA LYS A 94 -2.87 -1.32 2.22
C LYS A 94 -3.44 0.09 2.35
N ASN A 95 -2.71 0.96 3.05
CA ASN A 95 -3.21 2.27 3.43
C ASN A 95 -2.85 3.37 2.41
N TYR A 96 -1.81 3.15 1.59
CA TYR A 96 -1.32 4.18 0.67
C TYR A 96 -1.14 3.68 -0.76
N GLY A 97 -1.26 2.37 -1.00
CA GLY A 97 -1.01 1.78 -2.31
C GLY A 97 0.44 1.85 -2.74
N HIS A 98 1.36 1.81 -1.78
CA HIS A 98 2.80 1.78 -2.03
C HIS A 98 3.31 0.33 -1.89
N ALA A 99 3.65 -0.28 -3.01
CA ALA A 99 4.19 -1.63 -3.11
C ALA A 99 5.72 -1.64 -3.24
N ASP A 100 6.41 -0.51 -3.27
CA ASP A 100 7.88 -0.46 -3.38
C ASP A 100 8.60 -1.29 -2.30
N LEU A 101 8.13 -1.24 -1.05
CA LEU A 101 8.66 -2.07 0.04
C LEU A 101 8.33 -3.55 -0.18
N LEU A 102 7.12 -3.86 -0.67
CA LEU A 102 6.69 -5.22 -0.95
C LEU A 102 7.55 -5.84 -2.07
N VAL A 103 7.83 -5.09 -3.13
CA VAL A 103 8.72 -5.49 -4.23
C VAL A 103 10.12 -5.81 -3.70
N LYS A 104 10.72 -4.92 -2.89
CA LYS A 104 12.05 -5.15 -2.29
C LYS A 104 12.11 -6.40 -1.41
N LEU A 105 11.01 -6.75 -0.75
CA LEU A 105 10.92 -7.97 0.05
C LEU A 105 10.79 -9.19 -0.86
N PHE A 106 9.88 -9.17 -1.85
CA PHE A 106 9.75 -10.24 -2.83
C PHE A 106 11.05 -10.50 -3.60
N GLU A 107 11.84 -9.48 -3.92
CA GLU A 107 13.16 -9.64 -4.55
C GLU A 107 14.09 -10.57 -3.75
N LYS A 108 14.04 -10.49 -2.43
CA LYS A 108 14.86 -11.28 -1.50
C LYS A 108 14.34 -12.68 -1.26
N GLU A 109 13.07 -12.96 -1.60
CA GLU A 109 12.47 -14.28 -1.40
C GLU A 109 12.93 -15.24 -2.49
N VAL A 110 13.57 -16.34 -2.08
CA VAL A 110 14.19 -17.32 -2.99
C VAL A 110 13.14 -18.18 -3.67
N ASP A 111 12.02 -18.45 -2.98
CA ASP A 111 10.95 -19.32 -3.46
C ASP A 111 10.02 -18.63 -4.49
N LEU A 112 10.21 -17.33 -4.73
CA LEU A 112 9.50 -16.59 -5.79
C LEU A 112 10.33 -16.58 -7.08
N GLN A 113 9.66 -16.83 -8.20
CA GLN A 113 10.22 -16.69 -9.53
C GLN A 113 10.31 -15.23 -9.95
N HIS A 114 11.18 -14.92 -10.93
CA HIS A 114 11.34 -13.56 -11.43
C HIS A 114 10.01 -12.93 -11.86
N GLN A 115 9.15 -13.67 -12.57
CA GLN A 115 7.86 -13.16 -13.04
C GLN A 115 6.92 -12.79 -11.88
N GLU A 116 6.99 -13.49 -10.75
CA GLU A 116 6.16 -13.24 -9.57
C GLU A 116 6.63 -11.98 -8.82
N LYS A 117 7.95 -11.80 -8.74
CA LYS A 117 8.58 -10.61 -8.15
C LYS A 117 8.21 -9.33 -8.91
N GLU A 118 8.07 -9.43 -10.23
CA GLU A 118 7.73 -8.31 -11.11
C GLU A 118 6.25 -7.93 -11.11
N ILE A 119 5.34 -8.72 -10.52
CA ILE A 119 3.89 -8.46 -10.61
C ILE A 119 3.51 -7.10 -10.04
N PHE A 120 4.10 -6.73 -8.91
CA PHE A 120 3.84 -5.46 -8.24
C PHE A 120 4.72 -4.33 -8.78
N ASN A 121 5.63 -4.62 -9.70
CA ASN A 121 6.39 -3.57 -10.36
C ASN A 121 5.44 -2.68 -11.15
N MET A 122 5.70 -1.38 -11.08
CA MET A 122 4.84 -0.33 -11.65
C MET A 122 3.47 -0.17 -11.01
N PHE A 123 3.07 -0.96 -10.00
CA PHE A 123 1.78 -0.79 -9.33
C PHE A 123 1.61 0.65 -8.81
N ASP A 124 2.59 1.15 -8.06
CA ASP A 124 2.61 2.48 -7.45
C ASP A 124 2.51 3.59 -8.50
N LEU A 125 3.24 3.44 -9.61
CA LEU A 125 3.21 4.39 -10.72
C LEU A 125 1.83 4.38 -11.39
N ASN A 126 1.29 3.19 -11.68
CA ASN A 126 -0.02 3.06 -12.29
C ASN A 126 -1.13 3.59 -11.38
N LEU A 127 -1.01 3.38 -10.07
CA LEU A 127 -1.97 3.87 -9.08
C LEU A 127 -1.92 5.39 -8.95
N SER A 128 -0.72 5.98 -8.83
CA SER A 128 -0.54 7.43 -8.73
C SER A 128 -1.00 8.20 -9.98
N LEU A 129 -0.89 7.59 -11.16
CA LEU A 129 -1.43 8.13 -12.42
C LEU A 129 -2.91 7.80 -12.64
N ALA A 130 -3.55 7.05 -11.74
CA ALA A 130 -4.89 6.48 -11.91
C ALA A 130 -5.07 5.78 -13.29
N ASN A 131 -4.04 5.06 -13.74
CA ASN A 131 -4.03 4.35 -15.00
C ASN A 131 -4.89 3.07 -14.92
N MET A 132 -6.20 3.25 -15.11
CA MET A 132 -7.22 2.21 -14.99
C MET A 132 -6.89 0.94 -15.76
N SER A 133 -6.48 1.08 -17.02
CA SER A 133 -6.21 -0.06 -17.90
C SER A 133 -4.99 -0.85 -17.43
N ALA A 134 -3.96 -0.16 -16.94
CA ALA A 134 -2.79 -0.83 -16.36
C ALA A 134 -3.12 -1.49 -15.03
N LEU A 135 -3.94 -0.85 -14.19
CA LEU A 135 -4.39 -1.43 -12.91
C LEU A 135 -5.27 -2.67 -13.11
N GLN A 136 -6.17 -2.68 -14.09
CA GLN A 136 -6.95 -3.89 -14.43
C GLN A 136 -6.03 -5.05 -14.86
N LYS A 137 -5.07 -4.78 -15.75
CA LYS A 137 -4.07 -5.79 -16.17
C LYS A 137 -3.22 -6.27 -15.00
N PHE A 138 -2.85 -5.38 -14.09
CA PHE A 138 -2.16 -5.73 -12.85
C PHE A 138 -3.01 -6.72 -12.04
N ILE A 139 -4.30 -6.46 -11.83
CA ILE A 139 -5.18 -7.37 -11.09
C ILE A 139 -5.28 -8.73 -11.78
N GLU A 140 -5.42 -8.78 -13.11
CA GLU A 140 -5.42 -10.05 -13.85
C GLU A 140 -4.13 -10.86 -13.64
N ASN A 141 -2.98 -10.19 -13.60
CA ASN A 141 -1.69 -10.83 -13.34
C ASN A 141 -1.54 -11.24 -11.87
N ALA A 142 -1.96 -10.38 -10.93
CA ALA A 142 -1.84 -10.61 -9.49
C ALA A 142 -2.67 -11.80 -9.00
N LYS A 143 -3.73 -12.20 -9.72
CA LYS A 143 -4.44 -13.45 -9.43
C LYS A 143 -3.54 -14.68 -9.46
N ARG A 144 -2.52 -14.68 -10.31
CA ARG A 144 -1.61 -15.81 -10.50
C ARG A 144 -0.71 -16.05 -9.28
N ILE A 145 -0.40 -14.99 -8.52
CA ILE A 145 0.45 -15.10 -7.32
C ILE A 145 -0.35 -15.46 -6.06
N LEU A 146 -1.67 -15.26 -6.03
CA LEU A 146 -2.50 -15.59 -4.87
C LEU A 146 -2.35 -17.04 -4.36
N PRO A 147 -2.38 -18.10 -5.20
CA PRO A 147 -2.18 -19.46 -4.72
C PRO A 147 -0.77 -19.68 -4.15
N ILE A 148 0.24 -19.05 -4.74
CA ILE A 148 1.64 -19.12 -4.30
C ILE A 148 1.77 -18.50 -2.91
N LEU A 149 1.21 -17.30 -2.71
CA LEU A 149 1.19 -16.62 -1.41
C LEU A 149 0.46 -17.45 -0.33
N LYS A 150 -0.69 -18.06 -0.68
CA LYS A 150 -1.48 -18.91 0.24
C LYS A 150 -0.71 -20.17 0.68
N GLN A 151 0.14 -20.72 -0.18
CA GLN A 151 0.86 -21.99 0.06
C GLN A 151 2.33 -21.80 0.44
N HIS A 152 2.83 -20.56 0.51
CA HIS A 152 4.25 -20.24 0.67
C HIS A 152 4.89 -20.86 1.93
N ASN A 153 6.14 -21.33 1.84
CA ASN A 153 6.80 -21.98 2.98
C ASN A 153 7.23 -20.99 4.07
N ASN A 154 7.63 -19.77 3.69
CA ASN A 154 7.96 -18.69 4.61
C ASN A 154 6.74 -18.31 5.51
N PRO A 155 6.84 -18.49 6.85
CA PRO A 155 5.73 -18.22 7.76
C PRO A 155 5.35 -16.74 7.84
N ILE A 156 6.30 -15.82 7.61
CA ILE A 156 6.00 -14.38 7.58
C ILE A 156 5.09 -14.08 6.41
N ILE A 157 5.40 -14.60 5.21
CA ILE A 157 4.58 -14.40 4.02
C ILE A 157 3.16 -14.92 4.24
N LYS A 158 3.00 -16.12 4.82
CA LYS A 158 1.68 -16.65 5.15
C LYS A 158 0.87 -15.72 6.07
N LEU A 159 1.54 -15.09 7.04
CA LEU A 159 0.88 -14.16 7.98
C LEU A 159 0.42 -12.89 7.29
N VAL A 160 1.20 -12.37 6.35
CA VAL A 160 0.95 -11.06 5.71
C VAL A 160 0.17 -11.11 4.40
N SER A 161 0.16 -12.26 3.73
CA SER A 161 -0.54 -12.48 2.46
C SER A 161 -2.04 -12.18 2.49
N PRO A 162 -2.80 -12.38 3.59
CA PRO A 162 -4.24 -12.11 3.61
C PRO A 162 -4.62 -10.70 3.16
N ASP A 163 -3.86 -9.66 3.50
CA ASP A 163 -4.15 -8.29 3.08
C ASP A 163 -3.92 -8.09 1.56
N ILE A 164 -2.86 -8.70 1.00
CA ILE A 164 -2.59 -8.68 -0.44
C ILE A 164 -3.71 -9.41 -1.20
N ILE A 165 -4.06 -10.59 -0.71
CA ILE A 165 -5.13 -11.42 -1.28
C ILE A 165 -6.46 -10.67 -1.27
N ALA A 166 -6.83 -10.09 -0.13
CA ALA A 166 -8.07 -9.34 0.01
C ALA A 166 -8.14 -8.13 -0.95
N PHE A 167 -7.01 -7.43 -1.15
CA PHE A 167 -6.94 -6.33 -2.11
C PHE A 167 -7.17 -6.81 -3.55
N VAL A 168 -6.47 -7.85 -3.98
CA VAL A 168 -6.59 -8.39 -5.35
C VAL A 168 -7.99 -8.95 -5.60
N GLU A 169 -8.55 -9.68 -4.63
CA GLU A 169 -9.90 -10.24 -4.71
C GLU A 169 -10.98 -9.13 -4.74
N ARG A 170 -10.82 -8.06 -3.95
CA ARG A 170 -11.72 -6.90 -3.99
C ARG A 170 -11.73 -6.21 -5.35
N MET A 171 -10.56 -6.05 -5.95
CA MET A 171 -10.39 -5.34 -7.23
C MET A 171 -10.66 -6.23 -8.45
N ASP A 172 -10.90 -7.53 -8.26
CA ASP A 172 -11.26 -8.47 -9.33
C ASP A 172 -12.70 -8.26 -9.81
N VAL A 173 -12.89 -7.19 -10.57
CA VAL A 173 -14.19 -6.78 -11.09
C VAL A 173 -14.14 -6.69 -12.60
N LYS A 174 -14.96 -7.51 -13.28
CA LYS A 174 -14.98 -7.61 -14.75
C LYS A 174 -15.53 -6.36 -15.46
N GLN A 175 -16.58 -5.76 -14.92
CA GLN A 175 -17.22 -4.60 -15.52
C GLN A 175 -16.40 -3.34 -15.26
N GLN A 176 -16.07 -2.58 -16.32
CA GLN A 176 -15.14 -1.47 -16.23
C GLN A 176 -15.64 -0.36 -15.30
N SER A 177 -16.92 0.02 -15.42
CA SER A 177 -17.51 1.03 -14.52
C SER A 177 -17.49 0.62 -13.04
N LYS A 178 -17.72 -0.67 -12.75
CA LYS A 178 -17.68 -1.20 -11.38
C LYS A 178 -16.26 -1.27 -10.84
N PHE A 179 -15.28 -1.68 -11.66
CA PHE A 179 -13.87 -1.63 -11.29
C PHE A 179 -13.44 -0.20 -10.93
N GLN A 180 -13.80 0.78 -11.77
CA GLN A 180 -13.52 2.19 -11.52
C GLN A 180 -14.18 2.67 -10.23
N PHE A 181 -15.43 2.26 -9.97
CA PHE A 181 -16.12 2.61 -8.73
C PHE A 181 -15.47 1.99 -7.48
N GLU A 182 -15.07 0.72 -7.52
CA GLU A 182 -14.34 0.08 -6.41
C GLU A 182 -13.00 0.76 -6.15
N LEU A 183 -12.27 1.14 -7.22
CA LEU A 183 -11.04 1.91 -7.09
C LEU A 183 -11.28 3.30 -6.47
N ALA A 184 -12.36 4.01 -6.86
CA ALA A 184 -12.73 5.28 -6.22
C ALA A 184 -12.99 5.11 -4.72
N SER A 185 -13.71 4.04 -4.36
CA SER A 185 -14.08 3.73 -2.98
C SER A 185 -12.84 3.40 -2.15
N TRP A 186 -11.90 2.62 -2.70
CA TRP A 186 -10.63 2.33 -2.06
C TRP A 186 -9.76 3.59 -1.89
N PHE A 187 -9.72 4.50 -2.87
CA PHE A 187 -9.05 5.80 -2.70
C PHE A 187 -9.69 6.65 -1.59
N TYR A 188 -11.01 6.58 -1.44
CA TYR A 188 -11.73 7.32 -0.39
C TYR A 188 -11.37 6.79 1.01
N GLU A 189 -11.38 5.48 1.18
CA GLU A 189 -10.99 4.80 2.43
C GLU A 189 -9.55 5.17 2.84
N ASN A 190 -8.67 5.31 1.84
CA ASN A 190 -7.27 5.72 2.01
C ASN A 190 -7.06 7.23 1.96
N LYS A 191 -8.13 8.03 2.10
CA LYS A 191 -8.11 9.49 2.19
C LYS A 191 -7.50 10.20 0.98
N ASN A 192 -7.42 9.55 -0.17
CA ASN A 192 -6.99 10.13 -1.44
C ASN A 192 -8.18 10.75 -2.18
N TYR A 193 -8.75 11.80 -1.59
CA TYR A 193 -10.01 12.39 -2.03
C TYR A 193 -9.95 12.97 -3.46
N ALA A 194 -8.80 13.50 -3.87
CA ALA A 194 -8.62 14.03 -5.22
C ALA A 194 -8.73 12.92 -6.28
N LEU A 195 -8.07 11.77 -6.05
CA LEU A 195 -8.22 10.61 -6.93
C LEU A 195 -9.62 10.00 -6.82
N THR A 196 -10.25 9.98 -5.64
CA THR A 196 -11.66 9.57 -5.52
C THR A 196 -12.54 10.36 -6.48
N TYR A 197 -12.53 11.69 -6.45
CA TYR A 197 -13.35 12.51 -7.36
C TYR A 197 -13.01 12.26 -8.83
N THR A 198 -11.73 12.15 -9.15
CA THR A 198 -11.25 11.91 -10.52
C THR A 198 -11.79 10.59 -11.06
N VAL A 199 -11.56 9.51 -10.32
CA VAL A 199 -11.96 8.15 -10.72
C VAL A 199 -13.48 7.98 -10.69
N LEU A 200 -14.18 8.60 -9.74
CA LEU A 200 -15.64 8.52 -9.64
C LEU A 200 -16.33 9.17 -10.84
N VAL A 201 -15.83 10.30 -11.35
CA VAL A 201 -16.33 10.90 -12.62
C VAL A 201 -16.19 9.89 -13.76
N GLU A 202 -15.02 9.28 -13.89
CA GLU A 202 -14.76 8.31 -14.96
C GLU A 202 -15.66 7.07 -14.84
N ALA A 203 -15.88 6.56 -13.62
CA ALA A 203 -16.79 5.45 -13.34
C ALA A 203 -18.22 5.75 -13.83
N MET A 204 -18.74 6.93 -13.50
CA MET A 204 -20.09 7.34 -13.90
C MET A 204 -20.22 7.51 -15.42
N VAL A 205 -19.24 8.12 -16.08
CA VAL A 205 -19.24 8.28 -17.54
C VAL A 205 -19.16 6.92 -18.24
N THR A 206 -18.27 6.03 -17.78
CA THR A 206 -18.15 4.68 -18.33
C THR A 206 -19.45 3.90 -18.15
N LYS A 207 -20.11 4.01 -16.99
CA LYS A 207 -21.41 3.37 -16.75
C LYS A 207 -22.48 3.85 -17.71
N GLU A 208 -22.56 5.15 -17.97
CA GLU A 208 -23.52 5.70 -18.92
C GLU A 208 -23.28 5.19 -20.35
N CYS A 209 -22.01 5.08 -20.77
CA CYS A 209 -21.67 4.43 -22.04
C CYS A 209 -22.13 2.97 -22.07
N GLU A 210 -21.89 2.20 -20.99
CA GLU A 210 -22.31 0.80 -20.89
C GLU A 210 -23.84 0.64 -20.98
N ILE A 211 -24.63 1.48 -20.29
CA ILE A 211 -26.11 1.46 -20.35
C ILE A 211 -26.60 1.68 -21.79
N LYS A 212 -25.94 2.55 -22.54
CA LYS A 212 -26.30 2.88 -23.92
C LYS A 212 -25.66 1.96 -24.96
N ASN A 213 -24.88 0.96 -24.54
CA ASN A 213 -24.07 0.11 -25.42
C ASN A 213 -23.14 0.91 -26.34
N LEU A 214 -22.57 2.01 -25.83
CA LEU A 214 -21.59 2.84 -26.52
C LEU A 214 -20.16 2.43 -26.14
N ASP A 215 -19.23 2.54 -27.09
CA ASP A 215 -17.80 2.36 -26.83
C ASP A 215 -17.26 3.46 -25.89
N SER A 216 -16.81 3.06 -24.69
CA SER A 216 -16.27 3.94 -23.65
C SER A 216 -14.88 4.50 -23.98
N THR A 217 -14.20 4.00 -25.02
CA THR A 217 -12.91 4.50 -25.51
C THR A 217 -13.07 5.57 -26.58
N ASN A 218 -14.24 5.64 -27.23
CA ASN A 218 -14.55 6.63 -28.25
C ASN A 218 -14.85 8.00 -27.62
N LYS A 219 -14.16 9.04 -28.09
CA LYS A 219 -14.28 10.40 -27.55
C LYS A 219 -15.68 10.99 -27.71
N GLU A 220 -16.33 10.81 -28.86
CA GLU A 220 -17.66 11.36 -29.14
C GLU A 220 -18.73 10.71 -28.25
N HIS A 221 -18.65 9.38 -28.11
CA HIS A 221 -19.52 8.63 -27.21
C HIS A 221 -19.37 9.09 -25.76
N ARG A 222 -18.14 9.31 -25.29
CA ARG A 222 -17.90 9.83 -23.93
C ARG A 222 -18.48 11.22 -23.75
N GLU A 223 -18.32 12.13 -24.71
CA GLU A 223 -18.89 13.49 -24.61
C GLU A 223 -20.43 13.46 -24.61
N ALA A 224 -21.05 12.61 -25.43
CA ALA A 224 -22.50 12.39 -25.39
C ALA A 224 -22.95 11.90 -24.00
N SER A 225 -22.29 10.87 -23.45
CA SER A 225 -22.58 10.35 -22.11
C SER A 225 -22.39 11.39 -21.00
N LYS A 226 -21.35 12.23 -21.07
CA LYS A 226 -21.15 13.34 -20.12
C LYS A 226 -22.30 14.35 -20.18
N ASN A 227 -22.71 14.75 -21.38
CA ASN A 227 -23.80 15.69 -21.59
C ASN A 227 -25.12 15.13 -21.04
N ASP A 228 -25.38 13.84 -21.26
CA ASP A 228 -26.57 13.19 -20.76
C ASP A 228 -26.56 13.08 -19.24
N LEU A 229 -25.44 12.69 -18.62
CA LEU A 229 -25.30 12.72 -17.16
C LEU A 229 -25.52 14.11 -16.57
N TRP A 230 -25.05 15.15 -17.25
CA TRP A 230 -25.23 16.54 -16.87
C TRP A 230 -26.69 16.99 -16.95
N ASN A 231 -27.41 16.56 -17.99
CA ASN A 231 -28.78 16.98 -18.30
C ASN A 231 -29.84 16.12 -17.58
N ASN A 232 -29.61 14.82 -17.41
CA ASN A 232 -30.55 13.85 -16.82
C ASN A 232 -30.65 13.93 -15.29
N LYS A 233 -30.08 14.96 -14.66
CA LYS A 233 -30.18 15.24 -13.21
C LYS A 233 -29.74 14.07 -12.32
N ILE A 234 -28.70 13.33 -12.68
CA ILE A 234 -27.96 12.57 -11.66
C ILE A 234 -27.30 13.59 -10.74
N LYS A 235 -28.04 13.97 -9.68
CA LYS A 235 -27.71 15.06 -8.75
C LYS A 235 -26.25 15.08 -8.27
N PRO A 236 -25.59 13.94 -7.98
CA PRO A 236 -24.20 13.99 -7.54
C PRO A 236 -23.22 14.35 -8.67
N TYR A 237 -23.51 13.97 -9.93
CA TYR A 237 -22.54 14.06 -11.04
C TYR A 237 -22.03 15.48 -11.26
N LYS A 238 -22.93 16.45 -11.40
CA LYS A 238 -22.56 17.86 -11.65
C LYS A 238 -21.72 18.44 -10.50
N LYS A 239 -22.04 18.09 -9.25
CA LYS A 239 -21.27 18.54 -8.08
C LYS A 239 -19.89 17.89 -8.04
N ILE A 240 -19.82 16.58 -8.25
CA ILE A 240 -18.57 15.81 -8.32
C ILE A 240 -17.63 16.38 -9.39
N VAL A 241 -18.14 16.64 -10.61
CA VAL A 241 -17.35 17.24 -11.70
C VAL A 241 -16.87 18.66 -11.34
N GLY A 242 -17.73 19.46 -10.72
CA GLY A 242 -17.36 20.80 -10.23
C GLY A 242 -16.17 20.74 -9.27
N ILE A 243 -16.28 19.92 -8.22
CA ILE A 243 -15.22 19.76 -7.21
C ILE A 243 -13.93 19.21 -7.85
N ARG A 244 -14.03 18.21 -8.72
CA ARG A 244 -12.88 17.66 -9.45
C ARG A 244 -12.15 18.74 -10.26
N ASN A 245 -12.90 19.60 -10.96
CA ASN A 245 -12.35 20.69 -11.75
C ASN A 245 -11.70 21.76 -10.87
N ASP A 246 -12.30 22.08 -9.72
CA ASP A 246 -11.71 23.03 -8.76
C ASP A 246 -10.38 22.52 -8.21
N ILE A 247 -10.30 21.22 -7.87
CA ILE A 247 -9.05 20.56 -7.45
C ILE A 247 -8.00 20.62 -8.56
N ALA A 248 -8.37 20.27 -9.80
CA ALA A 248 -7.43 20.17 -10.91
C ALA A 248 -6.91 21.55 -11.39
N HIS A 249 -7.77 22.56 -11.41
CA HIS A 249 -7.42 23.89 -11.94
C HIS A 249 -6.94 24.87 -10.88
N GLN A 250 -7.04 24.53 -9.58
CA GLN A 250 -6.65 25.38 -8.45
C GLN A 250 -7.09 26.84 -8.63
N ARG A 251 -8.29 27.05 -9.17
CA ARG A 251 -8.80 28.40 -9.43
C ARG A 251 -8.83 29.13 -8.09
N LYS A 252 -8.30 30.35 -8.03
CA LYS A 252 -8.44 31.24 -6.86
C LYS A 252 -9.94 31.43 -6.60
N SER A 253 -10.44 30.61 -5.71
CA SER A 253 -11.83 30.49 -5.35
C SER A 253 -11.84 30.69 -3.84
N ASP A 254 -12.34 31.83 -3.40
CA ASP A 254 -12.51 32.16 -1.98
C ASP A 254 -13.51 31.22 -1.26
N ASN A 255 -14.03 30.18 -1.96
CA ASN A 255 -15.13 29.32 -1.53
C ASN A 255 -14.86 27.80 -1.62
N ILE A 256 -13.61 27.33 -1.83
CA ILE A 256 -13.32 25.88 -1.73
C ILE A 256 -13.40 25.47 -0.26
N ASN A 257 -14.57 24.95 0.15
CA ASN A 257 -14.75 24.37 1.47
C ASN A 257 -14.29 22.91 1.48
N THR A 258 -12.99 22.68 1.65
CA THR A 258 -12.37 21.35 1.65
C THR A 258 -13.03 20.40 2.65
N LYS A 259 -13.37 20.90 3.85
CA LYS A 259 -14.01 20.08 4.89
C LYS A 259 -15.39 19.61 4.46
N LYS A 260 -16.18 20.49 3.85
CA LYS A 260 -17.50 20.15 3.32
C LYS A 260 -17.40 19.17 2.14
N ASN A 261 -16.47 19.39 1.21
CA ASN A 261 -16.28 18.49 0.07
C ASN A 261 -15.97 17.06 0.55
N VAL A 262 -15.05 16.90 1.51
CA VAL A 262 -14.74 15.58 2.10
C VAL A 262 -15.96 14.99 2.83
N SER A 263 -16.71 15.79 3.59
CA SER A 263 -17.91 15.31 4.30
C SER A 263 -19.04 14.87 3.35
N ASP A 264 -19.23 15.57 2.23
CA ASP A 264 -20.27 15.24 1.26
C ASP A 264 -19.88 14.03 0.38
N LEU A 265 -18.59 13.69 0.30
CA LEU A 265 -18.06 12.65 -0.58
C LEU A 265 -18.61 11.26 -0.28
N GLU A 266 -18.85 10.92 0.99
CA GLU A 266 -19.50 9.66 1.36
C GLU A 266 -20.91 9.55 0.76
N THR A 267 -21.67 10.64 0.83
CA THR A 267 -23.02 10.71 0.23
C THR A 267 -22.94 10.56 -1.28
N TYR A 268 -21.99 11.21 -1.93
CA TYR A 268 -21.77 11.10 -3.37
C TYR A 268 -21.39 9.67 -3.80
N LEU A 269 -20.56 8.97 -3.03
CA LEU A 269 -20.24 7.57 -3.28
C LEU A 269 -21.47 6.67 -3.16
N LEU A 270 -22.32 6.86 -2.15
CA LEU A 270 -23.56 6.09 -1.98
C LEU A 270 -24.55 6.32 -3.13
N GLU A 271 -24.71 7.56 -3.58
CA GLU A 271 -25.58 7.89 -4.72
C GLU A 271 -25.00 7.33 -6.03
N ALA A 272 -23.69 7.48 -6.26
CA ALA A 272 -23.02 6.89 -7.42
C ALA A 272 -23.12 5.37 -7.42
N LYS A 273 -23.00 4.69 -6.26
CA LYS A 273 -23.15 3.23 -6.15
C LYS A 273 -24.50 2.74 -6.68
N LYS A 274 -25.58 3.47 -6.40
CA LYS A 274 -26.92 3.14 -6.92
C LYS A 274 -26.95 3.20 -8.45
N PHE A 275 -26.32 4.22 -9.02
CA PHE A 275 -26.23 4.38 -10.48
C PHE A 275 -25.29 3.34 -11.13
N ILE A 276 -24.12 3.07 -10.56
CA ILE A 276 -23.19 2.05 -11.06
C ILE A 276 -23.84 0.65 -11.11
N ASN A 277 -24.72 0.36 -10.17
CA ASN A 277 -25.44 -0.91 -10.09
C ASN A 277 -26.78 -0.94 -10.85
N SER A 278 -27.20 0.15 -11.50
CA SER A 278 -28.41 0.13 -12.34
C SER A 278 -28.18 -0.74 -13.58
N ASN A 279 -29.24 -1.31 -14.13
CA ASN A 279 -29.20 -2.04 -15.40
C ASN A 279 -29.28 -1.07 -16.57
#